data_AF-A0A5B8R0T1-F1
#
_entry.id   AF-A0A5B8R0T1-F1
#
_cell.length_a   1.000
_cell.length_b   1.000
_cell.length_c   1.000
_cell.angle_alpha   90.00
_cell.angle_beta   90.00
_cell.angle_gamma   90.00
#
_symmetry.space_group_name_H-M   'P 1'
#
loop_
_entity.id
_entity.type
_entity.pdbx_description
1 polymer ?
#
loop_
_entity_poly.entity_id
_entity_poly.type
_entity_poly.pdbx_seq_one_letter_code
_entity_poly.pdbx_strand_id
1 'polypeptide(L)'
;MMLKAHSLWVNSSGSRFLNEGLAGDFTIVNNALLNYGNQAFVIMDDTKRKDMMFGSGSDTNYFTMYDRGQKVVNFDKVIKDGQKRGYAFKADSIEELAKKMGVDEAALIATVKRYNQLASEGVDKDFAKDPQFLKPLLTPPFYAMKGDSTICDMGGGLKINQKSQVIGANGQPIKGLYAAGATAGGMYGDNYPYIDPGFASASAIATGRFAVQDMANTFLSKEIK
;
A
#
# COMPACT_ATOMS: atom_id res chain seq x y z
N MET A 1 -3.60 -9.39 -1.20
CA MET A 1 -4.11 -8.30 -0.34
C MET A 1 -3.83 -8.67 1.11
N MET A 2 -3.19 -7.78 1.88
CA MET A 2 -2.66 -8.06 3.22
C MET A 2 -3.50 -7.35 4.28
N LEU A 3 -3.61 -7.90 5.49
CA LEU A 3 -4.15 -7.16 6.63
C LEU A 3 -3.06 -6.20 7.13
N LYS A 4 -3.26 -4.90 6.94
CA LYS A 4 -2.35 -3.84 7.38
C LYS A 4 -2.88 -3.20 8.66
N ALA A 5 -1.95 -2.78 9.51
CA ALA A 5 -2.21 -1.99 10.70
C ALA A 5 -1.11 -0.94 10.85
N HIS A 6 -1.38 0.13 11.59
CA HIS A 6 -0.35 1.08 12.01
C HIS A 6 0.55 0.53 13.11
N SER A 7 0.52 -0.78 13.40
CA SER A 7 1.41 -1.44 14.34
C SER A 7 2.85 -1.52 13.79
N LEU A 8 3.72 -2.31 14.41
CA LEU A 8 5.13 -2.43 14.01
C LEU A 8 5.27 -3.11 12.65
N TRP A 9 6.10 -2.56 11.75
CA TRP A 9 6.47 -3.22 10.49
C TRP A 9 7.97 -3.51 10.49
N VAL A 10 8.35 -4.70 10.06
CA VAL A 10 9.76 -5.11 9.90
C VAL A 10 10.02 -5.68 8.52
N ASN A 11 11.25 -5.53 8.03
CA ASN A 11 11.69 -6.15 6.78
C ASN A 11 12.10 -7.63 7.00
N SER A 12 12.67 -8.27 5.98
CA SER A 12 13.17 -9.66 6.06
C SER A 12 14.35 -9.88 7.01
N SER A 13 15.05 -8.81 7.43
CA SER A 13 16.09 -8.88 8.46
C SER A 13 15.55 -8.67 9.89
N GLY A 14 14.23 -8.54 10.05
CA GLY A 14 13.61 -8.31 11.36
C GLY A 14 13.77 -6.87 11.88
N SER A 15 14.14 -5.91 11.02
CA SER A 15 14.39 -4.51 11.38
C SER A 15 13.28 -3.58 10.89
N ARG A 16 12.96 -2.53 11.66
CA ARG A 16 12.09 -1.43 11.19
C ARG A 16 12.76 -0.65 10.07
N PHE A 17 11.95 -0.11 9.16
CA PHE A 17 12.45 0.57 7.96
C PHE A 17 11.57 1.74 7.49
N LEU A 18 10.43 2.00 8.14
CA LEU A 18 9.55 3.13 7.82
C LEU A 18 8.75 3.61 9.03
N ASN A 19 8.12 4.76 8.87
CA ASN A 19 7.04 5.24 9.74
C ASN A 19 5.72 4.56 9.38
N GLU A 20 5.21 3.67 10.24
CA GLU A 20 3.99 2.90 9.94
C GLU A 20 2.70 3.73 10.09
N GLY A 21 2.77 4.96 10.62
CA GLY A 21 1.68 5.93 10.53
C GLY A 21 1.34 6.30 9.09
N LEU A 22 2.30 6.14 8.17
CA LEU A 22 2.14 6.39 6.73
C LEU A 22 1.73 5.13 5.95
N ALA A 23 1.39 4.02 6.62
CA ALA A 23 1.08 2.74 5.98
C ALA A 23 -0.12 2.76 5.00
N GLY A 24 -0.94 3.82 5.03
CA GLY A 24 -2.01 4.06 4.07
C GLY A 24 -1.52 4.60 2.73
N ASP A 25 -0.38 5.29 2.70
CA ASP A 25 0.22 5.81 1.47
C ASP A 25 1.04 4.70 0.80
N PHE A 26 0.46 4.10 -0.26
CA PHE A 26 1.10 3.01 -0.95
C PHE A 26 2.38 3.43 -1.70
N THR A 27 2.53 4.71 -2.07
CA THR A 27 3.75 5.19 -2.74
C THR A 27 4.91 5.22 -1.75
N ILE A 28 4.70 5.79 -0.56
CA ILE A 28 5.70 5.81 0.52
C ILE A 28 6.06 4.38 0.96
N VAL A 29 5.04 3.55 1.21
CA VAL A 29 5.24 2.16 1.62
C VAL A 29 5.99 1.37 0.55
N ASN A 30 5.61 1.52 -0.73
CA ASN A 30 6.26 0.79 -1.82
C ASN A 30 7.72 1.22 -2.01
N ASN A 31 7.99 2.53 -1.96
CA ASN A 31 9.36 3.04 -2.03
C ASN A 31 10.21 2.52 -0.88
N ALA A 32 9.68 2.48 0.35
CA ALA A 32 10.38 1.88 1.47
C ALA A 32 10.63 0.37 1.23
N LEU A 33 9.61 -0.40 0.85
CA LEU A 33 9.75 -1.84 0.58
C LEU A 33 10.85 -2.15 -0.44
N LEU A 34 10.87 -1.45 -1.58
CA LEU A 34 11.85 -1.68 -2.64
C LEU A 34 13.29 -1.41 -2.20
N ASN A 35 13.51 -0.47 -1.28
CA ASN A 35 14.84 -0.17 -0.74
C ASN A 35 15.30 -1.16 0.36
N TYR A 36 14.38 -1.92 0.96
CA TYR A 36 14.66 -2.78 2.11
C TYR A 36 14.29 -4.26 1.88
N GLY A 37 14.64 -4.78 0.69
CA GLY A 37 14.55 -6.21 0.39
C GLY A 37 13.18 -6.69 -0.12
N ASN A 38 12.29 -5.75 -0.47
CA ASN A 38 11.00 -5.99 -1.11
C ASN A 38 10.03 -6.89 -0.33
N GLN A 39 10.18 -6.97 0.99
CA GLN A 39 9.35 -7.78 1.85
C GLN A 39 9.18 -7.10 3.20
N ALA A 40 7.96 -7.14 3.74
CA ALA A 40 7.68 -6.71 5.10
C ALA A 40 6.70 -7.62 5.81
N PHE A 41 6.75 -7.52 7.14
CA PHE A 41 5.86 -8.19 8.07
C PHE A 41 5.20 -7.14 8.95
N VAL A 42 3.87 -7.10 8.94
CA VAL A 42 3.07 -6.30 9.87
C VAL A 42 2.86 -7.13 11.13
N ILE A 43 3.43 -6.68 12.25
CA ILE A 43 3.37 -7.39 13.52
C ILE A 43 2.32 -6.74 14.42
N MET A 44 1.43 -7.55 14.97
CA MET A 44 0.33 -7.17 15.86
C MET A 44 0.30 -8.09 17.08
N ASP A 45 -0.28 -7.60 18.18
CA ASP A 45 -0.52 -8.39 19.38
C ASP A 45 -2.04 -8.60 19.59
N ASP A 46 -2.44 -9.33 20.63
CA ASP A 46 -3.86 -9.64 20.87
C ASP A 46 -4.68 -8.41 21.25
N THR A 47 -4.06 -7.37 21.81
CA THR A 47 -4.72 -6.09 22.07
C THR A 47 -5.13 -5.43 20.75
N LYS A 48 -4.22 -5.40 19.76
CA LYS A 48 -4.58 -4.87 18.44
C LYS A 48 -5.64 -5.73 17.74
N ARG A 49 -5.54 -7.06 17.83
CA ARG A 49 -6.58 -7.97 17.29
C ARG A 49 -7.96 -7.62 17.84
N LYS A 50 -8.09 -7.51 19.17
CA LYS A 50 -9.36 -7.18 19.83
C LYS A 50 -9.89 -5.81 19.41
N ASP A 51 -9.02 -4.81 19.29
CA ASP A 51 -9.40 -3.49 18.79
C ASP A 51 -9.92 -3.55 17.34
N MET A 52 -9.28 -4.31 16.45
CA MET A 52 -9.76 -4.46 15.08
C MET A 52 -11.09 -5.23 14.97
N MET A 53 -11.34 -6.15 15.90
CA MET A 53 -12.57 -6.96 15.92
C MET A 53 -13.76 -6.22 16.56
N PHE A 54 -13.52 -5.52 17.66
CA PHE A 54 -14.57 -5.01 18.54
C PHE A 54 -14.46 -3.50 18.84
N GLY A 55 -13.29 -2.91 18.63
CA GLY A 55 -12.98 -1.50 18.94
C GLY A 55 -13.02 -0.62 17.70
N SER A 56 -11.88 -0.06 17.28
CA SER A 56 -11.79 0.89 16.17
C SER A 56 -12.03 0.27 14.78
N GLY A 57 -11.72 -1.02 14.58
CA GLY A 57 -11.77 -1.67 13.26
C GLY A 57 -10.43 -1.68 12.51
N SER A 58 -10.46 -1.91 11.20
CA SER A 58 -9.26 -1.84 10.36
C SER A 58 -8.66 -0.43 10.33
N ASP A 59 -7.34 -0.33 10.43
CA ASP A 59 -6.61 0.95 10.46
C ASP A 59 -6.57 1.65 9.10
N THR A 60 -6.50 0.86 8.04
CA THR A 60 -6.20 1.32 6.69
C THR A 60 -7.24 0.80 5.69
N ASN A 61 -7.31 1.43 4.53
CA ASN A 61 -8.34 1.24 3.49
C ASN A 61 -7.79 0.92 2.09
N TYR A 62 -6.46 0.89 1.87
CA TYR A 62 -5.87 0.64 0.54
C TYR A 62 -5.01 -0.62 0.47
N PHE A 63 -5.32 -1.46 -0.52
CA PHE A 63 -4.75 -2.80 -0.71
C PHE A 63 -4.88 -3.68 0.54
N THR A 64 -5.97 -3.48 1.28
CA THR A 64 -6.33 -4.19 2.50
C THR A 64 -7.59 -5.00 2.32
N MET A 65 -7.72 -6.06 3.13
CA MET A 65 -8.89 -6.93 3.14
C MET A 65 -10.18 -6.26 3.64
N TYR A 66 -10.06 -5.09 4.25
CA TYR A 66 -11.13 -4.38 4.95
C TYR A 66 -10.99 -2.87 4.73
N ASP A 67 -12.12 -2.18 4.69
CA ASP A 67 -12.17 -0.72 4.70
C ASP A 67 -11.80 -0.17 6.08
N ARG A 68 -11.29 1.06 6.12
CA ARG A 68 -10.94 1.72 7.39
C ARG A 68 -12.18 1.82 8.29
N GLY A 69 -12.04 1.41 9.55
CA GLY A 69 -13.11 1.35 10.54
C GLY A 69 -14.01 0.12 10.46
N GLN A 70 -13.94 -0.66 9.37
CA GLN A 70 -14.68 -1.92 9.25
C GLN A 70 -14.18 -2.93 10.29
N LYS A 71 -15.11 -3.57 11.00
CA LYS A 71 -14.78 -4.60 12.00
C LYS A 71 -14.26 -5.85 11.32
N VAL A 72 -13.12 -6.35 11.79
CA VAL A 72 -12.47 -7.56 11.28
C VAL A 72 -13.01 -8.78 12.00
N VAL A 73 -14.33 -8.99 11.96
CA VAL A 73 -15.04 -10.04 12.74
C VAL A 73 -14.53 -11.46 12.48
N ASN A 74 -13.89 -11.68 11.33
CA ASN A 74 -13.32 -12.96 10.92
C ASN A 74 -11.78 -13.02 11.04
N PHE A 75 -11.17 -12.23 11.93
CA PHE A 75 -9.71 -12.13 12.07
C PHE A 75 -9.03 -13.51 12.17
N ASP A 76 -9.52 -14.38 13.05
CA ASP A 76 -8.91 -15.70 13.24
C ASP A 76 -8.99 -16.59 11.99
N LYS A 77 -10.06 -16.43 11.19
CA LYS A 77 -10.18 -17.09 9.89
C LYS A 77 -9.16 -16.52 8.89
N VAL A 78 -8.99 -15.20 8.85
CA VAL A 78 -7.98 -14.53 8.01
C VAL A 78 -6.58 -15.04 8.33
N ILE A 79 -6.23 -15.15 9.62
CA ILE A 79 -4.93 -15.70 10.05
C ILE A 79 -4.80 -17.17 9.63
N LYS A 80 -5.81 -18.01 9.88
CA LYS A 80 -5.76 -19.43 9.49
C LYS A 80 -5.61 -19.63 7.99
N ASP A 81 -6.34 -18.87 7.19
CA ASP A 81 -6.24 -18.95 5.72
C ASP A 81 -4.90 -18.40 5.23
N GLY A 82 -4.36 -17.37 5.89
CA GLY A 82 -3.02 -16.86 5.61
C GLY A 82 -1.90 -17.82 6.00
N GLN A 83 -2.04 -18.56 7.09
CA GLN A 83 -1.09 -19.61 7.48
C GLN A 83 -1.04 -20.73 6.44
N LYS A 84 -2.20 -21.19 5.95
CA LYS A 84 -2.27 -22.18 4.86
C LYS A 84 -1.60 -21.71 3.58
N ARG A 85 -1.62 -20.40 3.32
CA ARG A 85 -1.06 -19.75 2.12
C ARG A 85 0.34 -19.20 2.34
N GLY A 86 0.93 -19.36 3.53
CA GLY A 86 2.29 -18.95 3.85
C GLY A 86 2.53 -17.45 4.02
N TYR A 87 1.48 -16.65 4.25
CA TYR A 87 1.62 -15.19 4.44
C TYR A 87 1.14 -14.67 5.81
N ALA A 88 0.61 -15.53 6.68
CA ALA A 88 0.26 -15.14 8.05
C ALA A 88 0.91 -16.09 9.05
N PHE A 89 1.32 -15.54 10.18
CA PHE A 89 1.98 -16.26 11.27
C PHE A 89 1.35 -15.88 12.59
N LYS A 90 1.35 -16.83 13.53
CA LYS A 90 0.86 -16.66 14.90
C LYS A 90 1.79 -17.37 15.85
N ALA A 91 2.16 -16.75 16.96
CA ALA A 91 2.99 -17.35 17.99
C ALA A 91 2.67 -16.75 19.37
N ASP A 92 3.06 -17.44 20.43
CA ASP A 92 2.82 -16.96 21.81
C ASP A 92 4.02 -16.16 22.34
N SER A 93 5.11 -16.08 21.58
CA SER A 93 6.31 -15.28 21.87
C SER A 93 6.90 -14.65 20.60
N ILE A 94 7.77 -13.65 20.75
CA ILE A 94 8.43 -12.98 19.62
C ILE A 94 9.50 -13.88 19.00
N GLU A 95 10.18 -14.68 19.82
CA GLU A 95 11.16 -15.70 19.44
C GLU A 95 10.52 -16.72 18.48
N GLU A 96 9.37 -17.29 18.87
CA GLU A 96 8.64 -18.23 18.01
C GLU A 96 8.09 -17.55 16.76
N LEU A 97 7.67 -16.29 16.86
CA LEU A 97 7.19 -15.54 15.71
C LEU A 97 8.31 -15.34 14.68
N ALA A 98 9.53 -14.98 15.12
CA ALA A 98 10.69 -14.81 14.26
C ALA A 98 11.00 -16.10 13.48
N LYS A 99 11.03 -17.24 14.18
CA LYS A 99 11.23 -18.56 13.58
C LYS A 99 10.19 -18.88 12.52
N LYS A 100 8.91 -18.60 12.80
CA LYS A 100 7.81 -18.85 11.84
C LYS A 100 7.88 -17.92 10.63
N MET A 101 8.27 -16.66 10.84
CA MET A 101 8.47 -15.68 9.77
C MET A 101 9.70 -15.98 8.90
N GLY A 102 10.68 -16.70 9.45
CA GLY A 102 11.98 -16.94 8.81
C GLY A 102 12.88 -15.70 8.83
N VAL A 103 12.74 -14.83 9.82
CA VAL A 103 13.60 -13.64 10.02
C VAL A 103 14.62 -13.90 11.14
N ASP A 104 15.66 -13.07 11.22
CA ASP A 104 16.64 -13.15 12.30
C ASP A 104 15.97 -12.90 13.66
N GLU A 105 16.09 -13.89 14.55
CA GLU A 105 15.45 -13.89 15.87
C GLU A 105 15.99 -12.77 16.76
N ALA A 106 17.31 -12.61 16.82
CA ALA A 106 17.94 -11.60 17.67
C ALA A 106 17.59 -10.18 17.23
N ALA A 107 17.60 -9.92 15.92
CA ALA A 107 17.23 -8.65 15.31
C ALA A 107 15.75 -8.31 15.58
N LEU A 108 14.84 -9.29 15.46
CA LEU A 108 13.42 -9.04 15.72
C LEU A 108 13.18 -8.71 17.20
N ILE A 109 13.78 -9.48 18.12
CA ILE A 109 13.66 -9.24 19.57
C ILE A 109 14.18 -7.85 19.92
N ALA A 110 15.36 -7.48 19.40
CA ALA A 110 15.93 -6.15 19.62
C ALA A 110 15.01 -5.04 19.09
N THR A 111 14.42 -5.25 17.91
CA THR A 111 13.49 -4.31 17.28
C THR A 111 12.21 -4.14 18.10
N VAL A 112 11.57 -5.22 18.53
CA VAL A 112 10.37 -5.17 19.36
C VAL A 112 10.66 -4.52 20.72
N LYS A 113 11.79 -4.85 21.35
CA LYS A 113 12.23 -4.21 22.59
C LYS A 113 12.42 -2.70 22.43
N ARG A 114 13.10 -2.28 21.36
CA ARG A 114 13.30 -0.86 21.04
C ARG A 114 11.97 -0.15 20.80
N TYR A 115 11.09 -0.75 20.00
CA TYR A 115 9.77 -0.19 19.69
C TYR A 115 8.90 -0.04 20.94
N ASN A 116 8.89 -1.03 21.82
CA ASN A 116 8.17 -0.96 23.10
C ASN A 116 8.74 0.11 24.04
N GLN A 117 10.06 0.30 24.06
CA GLN A 117 10.68 1.41 24.79
C GLN A 117 10.19 2.76 24.25
N LEU A 118 10.23 2.98 22.94
CA LEU A 118 9.76 4.21 22.31
C LEU A 118 8.27 4.47 22.61
N ALA A 119 7.45 3.42 22.59
CA ALA A 119 6.04 3.51 22.97
C ALA A 119 5.85 3.92 24.44
N SER A 120 6.67 3.40 25.35
CA SER A 120 6.64 3.81 26.76
C SER A 120 7.10 5.26 26.98
N GLU A 121 8.02 5.74 26.14
CA GLU A 121 8.48 7.14 26.14
C GLU A 121 7.47 8.08 25.46
N GLY A 122 6.50 7.54 24.70
CA GLY A 122 5.49 8.30 23.97
C GLY A 122 6.02 9.02 22.73
N VAL A 123 7.24 8.73 22.28
CA VAL A 123 7.88 9.38 21.13
C VAL A 123 8.71 8.38 20.32
N ASP A 124 8.44 8.29 19.02
CA ASP A 124 9.25 7.49 18.09
C ASP A 124 10.43 8.31 17.57
N LYS A 125 11.58 8.19 18.25
CA LYS A 125 12.82 8.85 17.86
C LYS A 125 13.48 8.26 16.62
N ASP A 126 13.03 7.09 16.18
CA ASP A 126 13.67 6.37 15.06
C ASP A 126 13.01 6.76 13.73
N PHE A 127 11.67 6.88 13.70
CA PHE A 127 10.91 7.15 12.46
C PHE A 127 9.84 8.24 12.57
N ALA A 128 9.77 8.97 13.69
CA ALA A 128 8.80 10.04 13.92
C ALA A 128 7.33 9.60 13.70
N LYS A 129 7.02 8.34 14.01
CA LYS A 129 5.64 7.85 14.05
C LYS A 129 4.83 8.65 15.05
N ASP A 130 3.63 9.03 14.62
CA ASP A 130 2.69 9.74 15.49
C ASP A 130 2.40 8.90 16.75
N PRO A 131 2.55 9.49 17.96
CA PRO A 131 2.29 8.81 19.23
C PRO A 131 0.91 8.14 19.32
N GLN A 132 -0.09 8.62 18.57
CA GLN A 132 -1.41 7.98 18.54
C GLN A 132 -1.35 6.53 18.03
N PHE A 133 -0.42 6.23 17.11
CA PHE A 133 -0.20 4.91 16.52
C PHE A 133 0.90 4.10 17.21
N LEU A 134 1.69 4.73 18.08
CA LEU A 134 2.81 4.11 18.77
C LEU A 134 2.34 3.30 19.98
N LYS A 135 1.69 2.15 19.72
CA LYS A 135 1.23 1.21 20.75
C LYS A 135 2.23 0.06 20.93
N PRO A 136 2.60 -0.31 22.16
CA PRO A 136 3.57 -1.38 22.40
C PRO A 136 2.96 -2.75 22.05
N LEU A 137 3.82 -3.71 21.74
CA LEU A 137 3.46 -5.11 21.51
C LEU A 137 3.81 -5.91 22.76
N LEU A 138 2.81 -6.19 23.60
CA LEU A 138 3.01 -6.81 24.92
C LEU A 138 2.12 -8.03 25.17
N THR A 139 0.99 -8.13 24.46
CA THR A 139 -0.06 -9.10 24.81
C THR A 139 -0.06 -10.26 23.81
N PRO A 140 0.46 -11.45 24.17
CA PRO A 140 0.35 -12.61 23.29
C PRO A 140 -1.11 -13.05 23.13
N PRO A 141 -1.45 -13.79 22.08
CA PRO A 141 -0.58 -14.18 20.96
C PRO A 141 -0.17 -13.00 20.07
N PHE A 142 1.01 -13.12 19.47
CA PHE A 142 1.52 -12.23 18.44
C PHE A 142 1.19 -12.77 17.05
N TYR A 143 0.96 -11.85 16.12
CA TYR A 143 0.58 -12.12 14.74
C TYR A 143 1.53 -11.40 13.80
N ALA A 144 1.88 -12.01 12.68
CA ALA A 144 2.61 -11.35 11.60
C ALA A 144 1.92 -11.58 10.26
N MET A 145 1.74 -10.53 9.48
CA MET A 145 1.22 -10.58 8.12
C MET A 145 2.33 -10.21 7.15
N LYS A 146 2.73 -11.14 6.29
CA LYS A 146 3.73 -10.94 5.25
C LYS A 146 3.11 -10.30 4.02
N GLY A 147 3.82 -9.33 3.46
CA GLY A 147 3.51 -8.69 2.20
C GLY A 147 4.78 -8.26 1.47
N ASP A 148 4.67 -8.20 0.15
CA ASP A 148 5.73 -7.79 -0.76
C ASP A 148 5.19 -6.68 -1.67
N SER A 149 6.05 -5.95 -2.37
CA SER A 149 5.59 -5.01 -3.41
C SER A 149 4.86 -5.76 -4.52
N THR A 150 3.77 -5.17 -5.00
CA THR A 150 3.06 -5.64 -6.18
C THR A 150 2.73 -4.46 -7.09
N ILE A 151 2.83 -4.66 -8.40
CA ILE A 151 2.42 -3.65 -9.39
C ILE A 151 0.89 -3.64 -9.45
N CYS A 152 0.29 -2.48 -9.15
CA CYS A 152 -1.15 -2.27 -9.31
C CYS A 152 -1.49 -1.40 -10.54
N ASP A 153 -0.64 -0.42 -10.83
CA ASP A 153 -0.84 0.51 -11.94
C ASP A 153 0.53 0.93 -12.51
N MET A 154 0.52 1.50 -13.72
CA MET A 154 1.71 2.01 -14.39
C MET A 154 1.55 3.51 -14.63
N GLY A 155 2.48 4.31 -14.11
CA GLY A 155 2.50 5.77 -14.38
C GLY A 155 2.99 6.15 -15.79
N GLY A 156 3.59 5.18 -16.49
CA GLY A 156 4.06 5.33 -17.87
C GLY A 156 2.92 5.22 -18.89
N GLY A 157 3.29 5.14 -20.17
CA GLY A 157 2.35 4.99 -21.28
C GLY A 157 2.69 5.89 -22.46
N LEU A 158 1.79 5.95 -23.44
CA LEU A 158 1.93 6.81 -24.60
C LEU A 158 1.80 8.28 -24.17
N LYS A 159 2.78 9.12 -24.51
CA LYS A 159 2.69 10.56 -24.29
C LYS A 159 1.49 11.11 -25.04
N ILE A 160 0.62 11.83 -24.36
CA ILE A 160 -0.55 12.48 -24.96
C ILE A 160 -0.53 14.01 -24.77
N ASN A 161 -1.26 14.74 -25.61
CA ASN A 161 -1.62 16.14 -25.33
C ASN A 161 -2.96 16.23 -24.57
N GLN A 162 -3.41 17.46 -24.32
CA GLN A 162 -4.68 17.77 -23.62
C GLN A 162 -5.94 17.23 -24.33
N LYS A 163 -5.82 16.79 -25.60
CA LYS A 163 -6.89 16.20 -26.40
C LYS A 163 -6.81 14.67 -26.45
N SER A 164 -5.91 14.08 -25.66
CA SER A 164 -5.64 12.64 -25.63
C SER A 164 -5.10 12.08 -26.95
N GLN A 165 -4.54 12.92 -27.82
CA GLN A 165 -3.85 12.49 -29.04
C GLN A 165 -2.44 12.02 -28.69
N VAL A 166 -2.01 10.89 -29.26
CA VAL A 166 -0.66 10.35 -29.03
C VAL A 166 0.37 11.24 -29.71
N ILE A 167 1.43 11.59 -28.98
CA ILE A 167 2.54 12.41 -29.46
C ILE A 167 3.64 11.49 -29.99
N GLY A 168 3.96 11.66 -31.28
CA GLY A 168 5.02 10.92 -31.95
C GLY A 168 6.42 11.41 -31.58
N ALA A 169 7.44 10.70 -32.05
CA ALA A 169 8.84 11.00 -31.77
C ALA A 169 9.30 12.39 -32.27
N ASN A 170 8.60 12.96 -33.25
CA ASN A 170 8.83 14.32 -33.76
C ASN A 170 8.17 15.42 -32.91
N GLY A 171 7.55 15.06 -31.77
CA GLY A 171 6.84 15.98 -30.90
C GLY A 171 5.46 16.41 -31.42
N GLN A 172 5.00 15.86 -32.54
CA GLN A 172 3.69 16.19 -33.14
C GLN A 172 2.65 15.10 -32.87
N PRO A 173 1.35 15.44 -32.80
CA PRO A 173 0.29 14.46 -32.71
C PRO A 173 0.28 13.50 -33.92
N ILE A 174 0.16 12.20 -33.65
CA ILE A 174 -0.06 11.18 -34.67
C ILE A 174 -1.54 11.21 -35.06
N LYS A 175 -1.81 11.55 -36.32
CA LYS A 175 -3.18 11.71 -36.83
C LYS A 175 -4.01 10.43 -36.64
N GLY A 176 -5.15 10.55 -35.98
CA GLY A 176 -6.10 9.46 -35.76
C GLY A 176 -5.74 8.51 -34.63
N LEU A 177 -4.61 8.72 -33.93
CA LEU A 177 -4.19 7.87 -32.82
C LEU A 177 -4.37 8.58 -31.48
N TYR A 178 -5.13 7.95 -30.59
CA TYR A 178 -5.47 8.44 -29.25
C TYR A 178 -5.14 7.39 -28.21
N ALA A 179 -4.87 7.82 -26.98
CA ALA A 179 -4.66 6.93 -25.83
C ALA A 179 -5.40 7.48 -24.62
N ALA A 180 -5.89 6.59 -23.75
CA ALA A 180 -6.64 6.93 -22.55
C ALA A 180 -6.33 5.97 -21.40
N GLY A 181 -6.63 6.40 -20.17
CA GLY A 181 -6.40 5.62 -18.95
C GLY A 181 -4.95 5.16 -18.81
N ALA A 182 -4.74 3.93 -18.34
CA ALA A 182 -3.41 3.35 -18.13
C ALA A 182 -2.57 3.17 -19.41
N THR A 183 -3.16 3.36 -20.60
CA THR A 183 -2.38 3.39 -21.86
C THR A 183 -1.78 4.78 -22.13
N ALA A 184 -2.34 5.84 -21.54
CA ALA A 184 -1.82 7.19 -21.63
C ALA A 184 -0.83 7.46 -20.48
N GLY A 185 0.37 7.93 -20.84
CA GLY A 185 1.43 8.24 -19.89
C GLY A 185 1.66 9.74 -19.69
N GLY A 186 2.50 10.06 -18.71
CA GLY A 186 2.98 11.42 -18.47
C GLY A 186 2.05 12.29 -17.62
N MET A 187 0.92 11.75 -17.18
CA MET A 187 -0.02 12.47 -16.33
C MET A 187 0.42 12.53 -14.85
N TYR A 188 1.22 11.56 -14.42
CA TYR A 188 1.67 11.40 -13.03
C TYR A 188 3.14 11.75 -12.81
N GLY A 189 3.89 12.09 -13.87
CA GLY A 189 5.35 12.14 -13.80
C GLY A 189 5.91 10.80 -13.29
N ASP A 190 6.85 10.87 -12.34
CA ASP A 190 7.52 9.68 -11.80
C ASP A 190 6.75 8.97 -10.67
N ASN A 191 5.72 9.60 -10.10
CA ASN A 191 5.02 9.06 -8.93
C ASN A 191 3.50 9.23 -9.03
N TYR A 192 2.77 8.17 -8.72
CA TYR A 192 1.31 8.23 -8.66
C TYR A 192 0.87 9.12 -7.47
N PRO A 193 0.10 10.20 -7.69
CA PRO A 193 -0.32 11.12 -6.65
C PRO A 193 -1.37 10.45 -5.75
N TYR A 194 -1.03 10.24 -4.48
CA TYR A 194 -1.90 9.68 -3.45
C TYR A 194 -2.78 10.75 -2.76
N ILE A 195 -3.13 11.84 -3.46
CA ILE A 195 -3.96 12.89 -2.83
C ILE A 195 -5.44 12.46 -2.83
N ASP A 196 -5.90 11.77 -3.87
CA ASP A 196 -7.29 11.32 -3.99
C ASP A 196 -7.42 9.90 -4.56
N PRO A 197 -8.14 9.00 -3.88
CA PRO A 197 -8.40 7.67 -4.42
C PRO A 197 -9.31 7.71 -5.64
N GLY A 198 -9.12 6.75 -6.54
CA GLY A 198 -9.89 6.66 -7.78
C GLY A 198 -9.34 7.51 -8.92
N PHE A 199 -8.19 8.17 -8.74
CA PHE A 199 -7.59 9.00 -9.79
C PHE A 199 -7.31 8.25 -11.10
N ALA A 200 -6.88 6.98 -11.05
CA ALA A 200 -6.70 6.13 -12.23
C ALA A 200 -8.01 5.94 -13.01
N SER A 201 -9.11 5.73 -12.29
CA SER A 201 -10.44 5.64 -12.90
C SER A 201 -10.90 6.99 -13.45
N ALA A 202 -10.69 8.07 -12.70
CA ALA A 202 -11.03 9.42 -13.13
C ALA A 202 -10.26 9.83 -14.38
N SER A 203 -8.98 9.45 -14.47
CA SER A 203 -8.14 9.73 -15.62
C SER A 203 -8.57 8.95 -16.85
N ALA A 204 -8.91 7.68 -16.70
CA ALA A 204 -9.46 6.86 -17.77
C ALA A 204 -10.74 7.47 -18.34
N ILE A 205 -11.66 7.90 -17.46
CA ILE A 205 -12.91 8.56 -17.88
C ILE A 205 -12.62 9.89 -18.59
N ALA A 206 -11.78 10.74 -18.00
CA ALA A 206 -11.50 12.07 -18.54
C ALA A 206 -10.80 12.01 -19.91
N THR A 207 -9.71 11.25 -20.00
CA THR A 207 -8.94 11.10 -21.25
C THR A 207 -9.76 10.42 -22.35
N GLY A 208 -10.57 9.39 -21.99
CA GLY A 208 -11.50 8.77 -22.92
C GLY A 208 -12.52 9.77 -23.48
N ARG A 209 -13.10 10.62 -22.62
CA ARG A 209 -14.01 11.69 -23.04
C ARG A 209 -13.34 12.71 -23.95
N PHE A 210 -12.13 13.15 -23.61
CA PHE A 210 -11.38 14.12 -24.42
C PHE A 210 -11.05 13.58 -25.82
N ALA A 211 -10.65 12.31 -25.91
CA ALA A 211 -10.38 11.64 -27.17
C ALA A 211 -11.62 11.66 -28.08
N VAL A 212 -12.77 11.19 -27.57
CA VAL A 212 -14.02 11.13 -28.34
C VAL A 212 -14.51 12.53 -28.73
N GLN A 213 -14.36 13.53 -27.86
CA GLN A 213 -14.77 14.89 -28.18
C GLN A 213 -13.92 15.51 -29.30
N ASP A 214 -12.61 15.27 -29.32
CA ASP A 214 -11.75 15.71 -30.42
C ASP A 214 -12.06 14.93 -31.72
N MET A 215 -12.30 13.61 -31.64
CA MET A 215 -12.69 12.79 -32.79
C MET A 215 -13.99 13.31 -33.44
N ALA A 216 -15.03 13.57 -32.64
CA ALA A 216 -16.31 14.07 -33.15
C ALA A 216 -16.17 15.43 -33.83
N ASN A 217 -15.38 16.32 -33.25
CA ASN A 217 -15.16 17.67 -33.80
C ASN A 217 -14.33 17.69 -35.09
N THR A 218 -13.46 16.71 -35.29
CA THR A 218 -12.46 16.73 -36.39
C THR A 218 -12.77 15.78 -37.54
N PHE A 219 -13.37 14.62 -37.24
CA PHE A 219 -13.68 13.58 -38.23
C PHE A 219 -15.17 13.57 -38.59
N LEU A 220 -16.07 13.51 -37.60
CA LEU A 220 -17.51 13.41 -37.88
C LEU A 220 -18.09 14.70 -38.49
N SER A 221 -17.55 15.87 -38.15
CA SER A 221 -17.98 17.15 -38.70
C SER A 221 -17.62 17.35 -40.19
N LYS A 222 -16.73 16.53 -40.75
CA LYS A 222 -16.30 16.60 -42.15
C LYS A 222 -17.07 15.67 -43.08
N GLU A 223 -17.72 14.63 -42.56
CA GLU A 223 -18.51 13.68 -43.35
C GLU A 223 -20.02 14.01 -43.39
N ILE A 224 -20.48 15.00 -42.61
CA ILE A 224 -21.90 15.45 -42.55
C ILE A 224 -22.09 16.82 -43.24
N LYS A 225 -21.23 17.17 -44.20
CA LYS A 225 -21.43 18.31 -45.11
C LYS A 225 -21.43 17.84 -46.55
#